data_AF-A0A1C6BM40-F1
#
_entry.id   AF-A0A1C6BM40-F1
#
_cell.length_a   1.000
_cell.length_b   1.000
_cell.length_c   1.000
_cell.angle_alpha   90.00
_cell.angle_beta   90.00
_cell.angle_gamma   90.00
#
_symmetry.space_group_name_H-M   'P 1'
#
loop_
_entity.id
_entity.type
_entity.pdbx_description
1 polymer ?
#
loop_
_entity_poly.entity_id
_entity_poly.type
_entity_poly.pdbx_seq_one_letter_code
_entity_poly.pdbx_strand_id
1 'polypeptide(L)'
;MAKKLDLNKPVFELVQEYPELVDVLKDLGFSEITKPAMLNSVGRITTIPKGAKMRNISMMKVVPALMSNGFELIGKMPNIFALGKNNAGDETSSEDGAFQENTREKIKSYLKRLGEGEDLESVRKDFVENFSEVEASEIMKAEQELIKEGTPITEVQKLCDVHSALFHGATKEEKIANAEKAVEESLKKEETSKKLMPDAYNQKHAAAKTLRETVGHPMYRWALENEKIAALIHEIQGDIESGNDVGEKLSELRQISIHYAEKGDLVYPVLKVRYEISGPSDVMWTVDDEIRDELAALDKISDYDEEWMNRLQTVLKRADEMIYKENNILYPICAVNFSREEWYGIYEDAKDYAPVFGVEMIWDEAEKYSADKKARTEAALSDGEIILGGGHMTVPQLEALLNTLPIEITFVDDNNINRFFNEGPKVFKRPQMAIDREVFSCHPPKIEAMVRAILDDFRNNKRDRVPVWMEKNGKPFLVTYMAVRDKKGNYLGTVEVVQDMQFAKEHFEQ
;
A
#
# COMPACT_ATOMS: atom_id res chain seq x y z
N MET A 1 -38.83 23.19 3.57
CA MET A 1 -38.28 21.83 3.48
C MET A 1 -36.86 21.96 2.98
N ALA A 2 -35.88 21.36 3.66
CA ALA A 2 -34.48 21.41 3.22
C ALA A 2 -34.34 20.65 1.88
N LYS A 3 -33.63 21.25 0.91
CA LYS A 3 -33.42 20.65 -0.41
C LYS A 3 -32.32 19.62 -0.30
N LYS A 4 -32.62 18.35 -0.51
CA LYS A 4 -31.66 17.26 -0.30
C LYS A 4 -30.84 17.01 -1.56
N LEU A 5 -29.53 17.16 -1.47
CA LEU A 5 -28.61 17.03 -2.60
C LEU A 5 -27.71 15.79 -2.39
N ASP A 6 -27.87 14.76 -3.23
CA ASP A 6 -27.04 13.55 -3.17
C ASP A 6 -25.77 13.69 -4.03
N LEU A 7 -24.60 13.76 -3.39
CA LEU A 7 -23.32 13.97 -4.06
C LEU A 7 -22.85 12.79 -4.91
N ASN A 8 -23.53 11.64 -4.84
CA ASN A 8 -23.23 10.47 -5.68
C ASN A 8 -23.99 10.48 -6.99
N LYS A 9 -25.00 11.34 -7.15
CA LYS A 9 -25.73 11.48 -8.41
C LYS A 9 -24.91 12.27 -9.44
N PRO A 10 -25.09 11.98 -10.74
CA PRO A 10 -24.53 12.79 -11.81
C PRO A 10 -25.00 14.24 -11.71
N VAL A 11 -24.10 15.16 -12.04
CA VAL A 11 -24.38 16.60 -11.97
C VAL A 11 -25.55 16.99 -12.89
N PHE A 12 -25.71 16.31 -14.02
CA PHE A 12 -26.84 16.50 -14.93
C PHE A 12 -28.20 16.28 -14.23
N GLU A 13 -28.32 15.20 -13.46
CA GLU A 13 -29.56 14.86 -12.75
C GLU A 13 -29.83 15.88 -11.63
N LEU A 14 -28.79 16.26 -10.88
CA LEU A 14 -28.90 17.24 -9.81
C LEU A 14 -29.31 18.63 -10.31
N VAL A 15 -28.81 19.04 -11.48
CA VAL A 15 -29.18 20.30 -12.12
C VAL A 15 -30.60 20.27 -12.69
N GLN A 16 -31.10 19.11 -13.14
CA GLN A 16 -32.50 18.97 -13.53
C GLN A 16 -33.44 19.05 -12.33
N GLU A 17 -33.02 18.48 -11.19
CA GLU A 17 -33.78 18.50 -9.93
C GLU A 17 -33.76 19.90 -9.28
N TYR A 18 -32.62 20.59 -9.37
CA TYR A 18 -32.38 21.91 -8.79
C TYR A 18 -31.69 22.84 -9.81
N PRO A 19 -32.44 23.53 -10.68
CA PRO A 19 -31.87 24.39 -11.73
C PRO A 19 -30.94 25.50 -11.23
N GLU A 20 -31.19 26.02 -10.02
CA GLU A 20 -30.37 27.04 -9.35
C GLU A 20 -28.96 26.52 -8.98
N LEU A 21 -28.75 25.21 -8.95
CA LEU A 21 -27.44 24.60 -8.69
C LEU A 21 -26.41 24.98 -9.77
N VAL A 22 -26.85 25.31 -10.98
CA VAL A 22 -25.97 25.74 -12.08
C VAL A 22 -25.20 26.99 -11.71
N ASP A 23 -25.88 27.98 -11.14
CA ASP A 23 -25.26 29.25 -10.76
C ASP A 23 -24.32 29.06 -9.56
N VAL A 24 -24.73 28.26 -8.57
CA VAL A 24 -23.89 27.92 -7.42
C VAL A 24 -22.60 27.18 -7.85
N LEU A 25 -22.71 26.22 -8.76
CA LEU A 25 -21.55 25.50 -9.29
C LEU A 25 -20.69 26.40 -10.17
N LYS A 26 -21.28 27.29 -10.96
CA LYS A 26 -20.54 28.27 -11.76
C LYS A 26 -19.67 29.17 -10.87
N ASP A 27 -20.23 29.68 -9.79
CA ASP A 27 -19.53 30.56 -8.83
C ASP A 27 -18.42 29.82 -8.07
N LEU A 28 -18.59 28.50 -7.89
CA LEU A 28 -17.57 27.61 -7.35
C LEU A 28 -16.44 27.25 -8.33
N GLY A 29 -16.51 27.71 -9.59
CA GLY A 29 -15.48 27.49 -10.60
C GLY A 29 -15.80 26.42 -11.65
N PHE A 30 -17.00 25.85 -11.64
CA PHE A 30 -17.46 24.88 -12.65
C PHE A 30 -18.01 25.57 -13.90
N SER A 31 -17.31 26.56 -14.45
CA SER A 31 -17.81 27.45 -15.51
C SER A 31 -18.33 26.72 -16.77
N GLU A 32 -17.72 25.59 -17.13
CA GLU A 32 -18.09 24.76 -18.29
C GLU A 32 -19.48 24.11 -18.17
N ILE A 33 -20.04 24.01 -16.96
CA ILE A 33 -21.37 23.42 -16.74
C ILE A 33 -22.51 24.26 -17.33
N THR A 34 -22.26 25.55 -17.53
CA THR A 34 -23.20 26.48 -18.15
C THR A 34 -23.39 26.22 -19.65
N LYS A 35 -22.50 25.43 -20.27
CA LYS A 35 -22.59 25.05 -21.68
C LYS A 35 -23.48 23.81 -21.83
N PRO A 36 -24.59 23.88 -22.59
CA PRO A 36 -25.52 22.75 -22.74
C PRO A 36 -24.86 21.47 -23.25
N ALA A 37 -23.86 21.56 -24.14
CA ALA A 37 -23.14 20.40 -24.65
C ALA A 37 -22.34 19.65 -23.57
N MET A 38 -21.70 20.38 -22.64
CA MET A 38 -20.91 19.80 -21.55
C MET A 38 -21.79 19.20 -20.46
N LEU A 39 -22.89 19.88 -20.12
CA LEU A 39 -23.86 19.37 -19.17
C LEU A 39 -24.54 18.08 -19.67
N ASN A 40 -24.91 18.02 -20.96
CA ASN A 40 -25.56 16.86 -21.56
C ASN A 40 -24.61 15.69 -21.87
N SER A 41 -23.29 15.87 -21.77
CA SER A 41 -22.28 14.82 -22.02
C SER A 41 -21.57 14.43 -20.72
N VAL A 42 -20.55 15.19 -20.33
CA VAL A 42 -19.72 14.95 -19.14
C VAL A 42 -20.54 15.03 -17.85
N GLY A 43 -21.53 15.92 -17.80
CA GLY A 43 -22.43 16.07 -16.65
C GLY A 43 -23.28 14.84 -16.35
N ARG A 44 -23.56 13.97 -17.34
CA ARG A 44 -24.34 12.73 -17.15
C ARG A 44 -23.56 11.61 -16.47
N ILE A 45 -22.23 11.68 -16.51
CA ILE A 45 -21.34 10.62 -16.00
C ILE A 45 -20.43 11.10 -14.86
N THR A 46 -20.45 12.40 -14.55
CA THR A 46 -19.59 13.03 -13.55
C THR A 46 -20.43 13.51 -12.37
N THR A 47 -19.97 13.24 -11.15
CA THR A 47 -20.58 13.72 -9.90
C THR A 47 -19.90 15.01 -9.42
N ILE A 48 -20.50 15.77 -8.49
CA ILE A 48 -19.90 17.01 -7.97
C ILE A 48 -18.48 16.76 -7.39
N PRO A 49 -18.22 15.73 -6.56
CA PRO A 49 -16.87 15.44 -6.07
C PRO A 49 -15.87 15.08 -7.17
N LYS A 50 -16.30 14.29 -8.18
CA LYS A 50 -15.44 13.94 -9.32
C LYS A 50 -15.11 15.17 -10.16
N GLY A 51 -16.09 16.02 -10.43
CA GLY A 51 -15.89 17.27 -11.14
C GLY A 51 -14.96 18.24 -10.39
N ALA A 52 -15.11 18.31 -9.06
CA ALA A 52 -14.26 19.12 -8.19
C ALA A 52 -12.79 18.68 -8.29
N LYS A 53 -12.54 17.36 -8.22
CA LYS A 53 -11.21 16.77 -8.43
C LYS A 53 -10.65 17.09 -9.81
N MET A 54 -11.45 16.96 -10.88
CA MET A 54 -11.02 17.27 -12.26
C MET A 54 -10.68 18.75 -12.48
N ARG A 55 -11.29 19.66 -11.71
CA ARG A 55 -11.08 21.11 -11.81
C ARG A 55 -10.16 21.67 -10.72
N ASN A 56 -9.59 20.80 -9.88
CA ASN A 56 -8.79 21.19 -8.73
C ASN A 56 -9.52 22.15 -7.76
N ILE A 57 -10.83 21.95 -7.60
CA ILE A 57 -11.69 22.72 -6.69
C ILE A 57 -11.80 21.94 -5.38
N SER A 58 -11.46 22.58 -4.26
CA SER A 58 -11.49 21.93 -2.94
C SER A 58 -12.92 21.66 -2.47
N MET A 59 -13.19 20.44 -2.02
CA MET A 59 -14.47 20.07 -1.41
C MET A 59 -14.75 20.86 -0.12
N MET A 60 -13.71 21.40 0.53
CA MET A 60 -13.84 22.33 1.67
C MET A 60 -14.46 23.67 1.28
N LYS A 61 -14.44 24.06 0.00
CA LYS A 61 -15.16 25.24 -0.51
C LYS A 61 -16.55 24.88 -1.03
N VAL A 62 -16.66 23.72 -1.69
CA VAL A 62 -17.91 23.25 -2.31
C VAL A 62 -18.97 22.93 -1.25
N VAL A 63 -18.60 22.22 -0.18
CA VAL A 63 -19.55 21.79 0.86
C VAL A 63 -20.20 22.98 1.58
N PRO A 64 -19.44 23.96 2.13
CA PRO A 64 -20.04 25.13 2.77
C PRO A 64 -20.87 25.97 1.81
N ALA A 65 -20.42 26.17 0.57
CA ALA A 65 -21.16 26.96 -0.41
C ALA A 65 -22.52 26.34 -0.77
N LEU A 66 -22.59 25.01 -0.93
CA LEU A 66 -23.87 24.32 -1.16
C LEU A 66 -24.79 24.44 0.07
N MET A 67 -24.24 24.30 1.28
CA MET A 67 -25.02 24.45 2.52
C MET A 67 -25.52 25.88 2.73
N SER A 68 -24.69 26.90 2.46
CA SER A 68 -25.07 28.32 2.52
C SER A 68 -26.13 28.70 1.48
N ASN A 69 -26.21 27.97 0.37
CA ASN A 69 -27.28 28.11 -0.63
C ASN A 69 -28.53 27.25 -0.32
N GLY A 70 -28.62 26.68 0.89
CA GLY A 70 -29.82 26.02 1.39
C GLY A 70 -29.97 24.53 1.02
N PHE A 71 -28.88 23.88 0.57
CA PHE A 71 -28.86 22.44 0.30
C PHE A 71 -28.43 21.64 1.54
N GLU A 72 -29.16 20.57 1.84
CA GLU A 72 -28.80 19.54 2.82
C GLU A 72 -28.13 18.38 2.06
N LEU A 73 -26.85 18.12 2.34
CA LEU A 73 -26.07 17.14 1.60
C LEU A 73 -26.33 15.73 2.16
N ILE A 74 -26.66 14.78 1.28
CA ILE A 74 -26.89 13.37 1.63
C ILE A 74 -26.00 12.45 0.77
N GLY A 75 -25.71 11.23 1.24
CA GLY A 75 -24.80 10.27 0.58
C GLY A 75 -23.42 10.15 1.26
N LYS A 76 -22.54 9.26 0.74
CA LYS A 76 -21.16 9.12 1.25
C LYS A 76 -20.42 10.45 1.12
N MET A 77 -20.15 11.13 2.24
CA MET A 77 -19.29 12.32 2.23
C MET A 77 -17.87 11.92 1.84
N PRO A 78 -17.19 12.66 0.95
CA PRO A 78 -15.74 12.54 0.80
C PRO A 78 -15.08 12.74 2.16
N ASN A 79 -14.06 11.95 2.49
CA ASN A 79 -13.39 12.07 3.79
C ASN A 79 -12.73 13.45 3.92
N ILE A 80 -13.38 14.35 4.65
CA ILE A 80 -12.96 15.75 4.83
C ILE A 80 -11.62 15.82 5.59
N PHE A 81 -11.30 14.79 6.39
CA PHE A 81 -10.04 14.71 7.15
C PHE A 81 -8.83 14.28 6.31
N ALA A 82 -9.03 13.65 5.13
CA ALA A 82 -7.96 13.29 4.21
C ALA A 82 -7.51 14.46 3.30
N LEU A 83 -8.22 15.61 3.35
CA LEU A 83 -7.98 16.78 2.49
C LEU A 83 -7.43 18.00 3.25
N GLY A 84 -7.02 17.82 4.51
CA GLY A 84 -6.53 18.87 5.42
C GLY A 84 -5.09 19.36 5.19
N LYS A 85 -4.40 18.89 4.16
CA LYS A 85 -3.18 19.52 3.63
C LYS A 85 -3.30 19.61 2.11
N ASN A 86 -4.13 20.54 1.64
CA ASN A 86 -3.95 21.25 0.36
C ASN A 86 -5.02 22.36 0.27
N ASN A 87 -4.54 23.60 0.39
CA ASN A 87 -5.17 24.85 -0.02
C ASN A 87 -6.47 25.28 0.67
N ALA A 88 -6.33 25.90 1.85
CA ALA A 88 -7.16 27.03 2.24
C ALA A 88 -6.42 28.32 1.82
N GLY A 89 -6.82 28.90 0.70
CA GLY A 89 -6.50 30.29 0.39
C GLY A 89 -7.39 31.18 1.26
N ASP A 90 -6.83 31.64 2.37
CA ASP A 90 -7.28 32.85 3.06
C ASP A 90 -6.31 33.97 2.65
N GLU A 91 -6.83 35.14 2.33
CA GLU A 91 -6.06 36.30 1.90
C GLU A 91 -5.21 36.83 3.07
N THR A 92 -4.08 36.19 3.32
CA THR A 92 -2.99 36.72 4.14
C THR A 92 -1.67 36.42 3.45
N SER A 93 -0.95 37.48 3.13
CA SER A 93 0.42 37.43 2.63
C SER A 93 1.35 36.83 3.70
N SER A 94 1.85 35.60 3.54
CA SER A 94 2.85 35.03 4.45
C SER A 94 3.57 33.77 3.91
N GLU A 95 4.91 33.87 3.88
CA GLU A 95 5.97 32.83 4.03
C GLU A 95 5.98 31.54 3.17
N ASP A 96 4.87 30.83 2.94
CA ASP A 96 4.90 29.51 2.28
C ASP A 96 5.22 29.56 0.77
N GLY A 97 4.75 30.59 0.07
CA GLY A 97 5.06 30.79 -1.35
C GLY A 97 6.54 31.13 -1.59
N ALA A 98 7.14 31.90 -0.68
CA ALA A 98 8.56 32.27 -0.74
C ALA A 98 9.45 31.07 -0.41
N PHE A 99 9.01 30.17 0.48
CA PHE A 99 9.72 28.94 0.80
C PHE A 99 9.73 27.95 -0.38
N GLN A 100 8.59 27.76 -1.05
CA GLN A 100 8.50 26.89 -2.24
C GLN A 100 9.31 27.43 -3.43
N GLU A 101 9.31 28.75 -3.63
CA GLU A 101 10.13 29.39 -4.67
C GLU A 101 11.63 29.21 -4.37
N ASN A 102 12.05 29.33 -3.11
CA ASN A 102 13.43 29.11 -2.67
C ASN A 102 13.88 27.64 -2.83
N THR A 103 13.04 26.68 -2.43
CA THR A 103 13.31 25.23 -2.61
C THR A 103 13.48 24.87 -4.08
N ARG A 104 12.62 25.43 -4.95
CA ARG A 104 12.70 25.25 -6.40
C ARG A 104 13.96 25.87 -7.01
N GLU A 105 14.34 27.07 -6.61
CA GLU A 105 15.58 27.72 -7.06
C GLU A 105 16.81 26.93 -6.64
N LYS A 106 16.82 26.39 -5.42
CA LYS A 106 17.90 25.53 -4.93
C LYS A 106 18.02 24.24 -5.76
N ILE A 107 16.91 23.56 -6.06
CA ILE A 107 16.91 22.36 -6.93
C ILE A 107 17.45 22.69 -8.33
N LYS A 108 17.05 23.82 -8.91
CA LYS A 108 17.61 24.31 -10.19
C LYS A 108 19.12 24.55 -10.10
N SER A 109 19.61 25.05 -8.96
CA SER A 109 21.04 25.29 -8.77
C SER A 109 21.85 23.99 -8.72
N TYR A 110 21.35 22.93 -8.08
CA TYR A 110 22.04 21.62 -8.07
C TYR A 110 22.01 20.94 -9.43
N LEU A 111 20.90 21.04 -10.18
CA LEU A 111 20.84 20.56 -11.57
C LEU A 111 21.89 21.21 -12.45
N LYS A 112 22.07 22.52 -12.29
CA LYS A 112 23.07 23.28 -13.02
C LYS A 112 24.49 22.83 -12.65
N ARG A 113 24.78 22.67 -11.36
CA ARG A 113 26.09 22.16 -10.86
C ARG A 113 26.42 20.77 -11.40
N LEU A 114 25.44 19.85 -11.41
CA LEU A 114 25.59 18.52 -12.01
C LEU A 114 25.74 18.57 -13.53
N GLY A 115 25.06 19.51 -14.20
CA GLY A 115 25.19 19.74 -15.64
C GLY A 115 26.55 20.32 -16.04
N GLU A 116 27.17 21.11 -15.15
CA GLU A 116 28.50 21.70 -15.32
C GLU A 116 29.65 20.74 -14.98
N GLY A 117 29.33 19.50 -14.55
CA GLY A 117 30.30 18.43 -14.32
C GLY A 117 30.87 18.37 -12.90
N GLU A 118 30.21 18.99 -11.93
CA GLU A 118 30.58 18.84 -10.52
C GLU A 118 30.37 17.39 -10.04
N ASP A 119 31.26 16.93 -9.16
CA ASP A 119 31.20 15.59 -8.59
C ASP A 119 29.91 15.34 -7.79
N LEU A 120 29.34 14.15 -7.97
CA LEU A 120 28.06 13.76 -7.39
C LEU A 120 28.10 13.76 -5.85
N GLU A 121 29.22 13.38 -5.22
CA GLU A 121 29.33 13.34 -3.76
C GLU A 121 29.37 14.74 -3.15
N SER A 122 30.02 15.69 -3.84
CA SER A 122 30.04 17.11 -3.45
C SER A 122 28.63 17.70 -3.45
N VAL A 123 27.91 17.53 -4.57
CA VAL A 123 26.54 18.03 -4.72
C VAL A 123 25.60 17.34 -3.72
N ARG A 124 25.78 16.05 -3.47
CA ARG A 124 25.01 15.28 -2.48
C ARG A 124 25.16 15.84 -1.06
N LYS A 125 26.38 16.17 -0.63
CA LYS A 125 26.63 16.68 0.72
C LYS A 125 25.89 17.99 0.96
N ASP A 126 25.98 18.92 0.02
CA ASP A 126 25.28 20.20 0.07
C ASP A 126 23.76 20.03 -0.02
N PHE A 127 23.29 19.06 -0.82
CA PHE A 127 21.87 18.74 -0.94
C PHE A 127 21.29 18.25 0.38
N VAL A 128 21.96 17.31 1.07
CA VAL A 128 21.55 16.79 2.38
C VAL A 128 21.52 17.90 3.44
N GLU A 129 22.53 18.77 3.48
CA GLU A 129 22.58 19.87 4.45
C GLU A 129 21.47 20.91 4.25
N ASN A 130 21.04 21.12 3.01
CA ASN A 130 20.00 22.11 2.68
C ASN A 130 18.56 21.55 2.66
N PHE A 131 18.39 20.22 2.61
CA PHE A 131 17.09 19.55 2.41
C PHE A 131 16.77 18.51 3.50
N SER A 132 17.56 18.41 4.57
CA SER A 132 17.32 17.46 5.68
C SER A 132 15.96 17.62 6.38
N GLU A 133 15.32 18.78 6.23
CA GLU A 133 14.02 19.11 6.82
C GLU A 133 12.87 19.18 5.79
N VAL A 134 13.15 18.95 4.50
CA VAL A 134 12.18 19.05 3.41
C VAL A 134 11.52 17.69 3.15
N GLU A 135 10.18 17.64 3.11
CA GLU A 135 9.47 16.39 2.84
C GLU A 135 9.69 15.91 1.40
N ALA A 136 9.85 14.58 1.21
CA ALA A 136 10.07 13.97 -0.11
C ALA A 136 8.99 14.35 -1.15
N SER A 137 7.76 14.55 -0.68
CA SER A 137 6.62 14.96 -1.53
C SER A 137 6.80 16.36 -2.14
N GLU A 138 7.59 17.24 -1.51
CA GLU A 138 7.86 18.60 -1.99
C GLU A 138 8.93 18.62 -3.06
N ILE A 139 9.97 17.78 -2.90
CA ILE A 139 11.01 17.57 -3.91
C ILE A 139 10.40 16.98 -5.19
N MET A 140 9.52 15.98 -5.05
CA MET A 140 8.81 15.38 -6.18
C MET A 140 7.91 16.39 -6.92
N LYS A 141 7.23 17.29 -6.20
CA LYS A 141 6.42 18.36 -6.81
C LYS A 141 7.30 19.32 -7.62
N ALA A 142 8.44 19.73 -7.06
CA ALA A 142 9.38 20.60 -7.76
C ALA A 142 9.95 19.94 -9.03
N GLU A 143 10.28 18.64 -8.99
CA GLU A 143 10.72 17.86 -10.16
C GLU A 143 9.64 17.76 -11.25
N GLN A 144 8.40 17.49 -10.87
CA GLN A 144 7.26 17.44 -11.81
C GLN A 144 6.99 18.79 -12.47
N GLU A 145 7.20 19.90 -11.75
CA GLU A 145 7.11 21.24 -12.33
C GLU A 145 8.28 21.55 -13.27
N LEU A 146 9.50 21.11 -12.96
CA LEU A 146 10.66 21.26 -13.85
C LEU A 146 10.47 20.53 -15.18
N ILE A 147 9.84 19.36 -15.16
CA ILE A 147 9.45 18.61 -16.37
C ILE A 147 8.40 19.40 -17.16
N LYS A 148 7.40 19.99 -16.50
CA LYS A 148 6.38 20.83 -17.15
C LYS A 148 6.96 22.10 -17.78
N GLU A 149 8.04 22.64 -17.21
CA GLU A 149 8.76 23.82 -17.72
C GLU A 149 9.74 23.49 -18.86
N GLY A 150 9.86 22.22 -19.26
CA GLY A 150 10.66 21.79 -20.40
C GLY A 150 12.08 21.32 -20.06
N THR A 151 12.39 21.09 -18.78
CA THR A 151 13.66 20.47 -18.37
C THR A 151 13.67 19.01 -18.87
N PRO A 152 14.74 18.55 -19.57
CA PRO A 152 14.83 17.18 -20.04
C PRO A 152 14.67 16.17 -18.91
N ILE A 153 13.84 15.14 -19.11
CA ILE A 153 13.58 14.10 -18.11
C ILE A 153 14.86 13.40 -17.63
N THR A 154 15.87 13.31 -18.48
CA THR A 154 17.20 12.75 -18.16
C THR A 154 18.01 13.61 -17.20
N GLU A 155 17.78 14.92 -17.16
CA GLU A 155 18.41 15.82 -16.19
C GLU A 155 17.67 15.80 -14.86
N VAL A 156 16.33 15.75 -14.90
CA VAL A 156 15.50 15.59 -13.69
C VAL A 156 15.74 14.21 -13.05
N GLN A 157 16.00 13.17 -13.82
CA GLN A 157 16.37 11.83 -13.31
C GLN A 157 17.71 11.81 -12.55
N LYS A 158 18.65 12.73 -12.82
CA LYS A 158 19.88 12.83 -12.03
C LYS A 158 19.61 13.34 -10.61
N LEU A 159 18.53 14.10 -10.40
CA LEU A 159 18.05 14.41 -9.04
C LEU A 159 17.49 13.16 -8.35
N CYS A 160 16.92 12.21 -9.11
CA CYS A 160 16.45 10.95 -8.52
C CYS A 160 17.60 10.16 -7.89
N ASP A 161 18.77 10.14 -8.50
CA ASP A 161 19.96 9.50 -7.92
C ASP A 161 20.41 10.22 -6.63
N VAL A 162 20.30 11.55 -6.57
CA VAL A 162 20.68 12.37 -5.41
C VAL A 162 19.66 12.33 -4.27
N HIS A 163 18.36 12.40 -4.56
CA HIS A 163 17.30 12.28 -3.55
C HIS A 163 17.13 10.83 -3.09
N SER A 164 17.44 9.84 -3.94
CA SER A 164 17.48 8.44 -3.51
C SER A 164 18.60 8.26 -2.50
N ALA A 165 19.71 8.98 -2.61
CA ALA A 165 20.78 8.96 -1.62
C ALA A 165 20.39 9.61 -0.27
N LEU A 166 19.36 10.46 -0.24
CA LEU A 166 18.75 11.01 0.98
C LEU A 166 17.96 9.94 1.78
N PHE A 167 17.47 8.89 1.11
CA PHE A 167 16.61 7.85 1.70
C PHE A 167 17.15 6.41 1.57
N HIS A 168 18.14 6.16 0.72
CA HIS A 168 18.70 4.84 0.39
C HIS A 168 20.20 4.75 0.65
N GLY A 169 20.88 5.89 0.84
CA GLY A 169 22.26 5.94 1.31
C GLY A 169 22.43 5.72 2.81
N ALA A 170 21.32 5.47 3.54
CA ALA A 170 21.32 5.24 4.96
C ALA A 170 21.94 3.87 5.30
N THR A 171 22.92 3.83 6.19
CA THR A 171 23.40 2.57 6.79
C THR A 171 22.24 1.82 7.47
N LYS A 172 22.41 0.54 7.82
CA LYS A 172 21.37 -0.24 8.51
C LYS A 172 20.91 0.51 9.78
N GLU A 173 21.85 1.17 10.45
CA GLU A 173 21.66 1.97 11.67
C GLU A 173 20.85 3.25 11.40
N GLU A 174 21.09 3.94 10.28
CA GLU A 174 20.33 5.13 9.90
C GLU A 174 18.89 4.79 9.46
N LYS A 175 18.67 3.61 8.85
CA LYS A 175 17.32 3.11 8.55
C LYS A 175 16.54 2.80 9.83
N ILE A 176 17.20 2.19 10.82
CA ILE A 176 16.63 1.92 12.14
C ILE A 176 16.25 3.24 12.83
N ALA A 177 17.17 4.21 12.89
CA ALA A 177 16.91 5.51 13.51
C ALA A 177 15.76 6.29 12.85
N ASN A 178 15.68 6.25 11.51
CA ASN A 178 14.60 6.91 10.77
C ASN A 178 13.24 6.23 10.99
N ALA A 179 13.19 4.90 11.03
CA ALA A 179 11.97 4.16 11.33
C ALA A 179 11.49 4.41 12.77
N GLU A 180 12.41 4.45 13.73
CA GLU A 180 12.13 4.76 15.14
C GLU A 180 11.62 6.19 15.32
N LYS A 181 12.23 7.18 14.65
CA LYS A 181 11.78 8.57 14.70
C LYS A 181 10.37 8.74 14.11
N ALA A 182 10.08 8.10 12.97
CA ALA A 182 8.76 8.17 12.34
C ALA A 182 7.67 7.49 13.20
N VAL A 183 8.01 6.39 13.88
CA VAL A 183 7.16 5.75 14.89
C VAL A 183 6.86 6.74 16.03
N GLU A 184 7.87 7.41 16.57
CA GLU A 184 7.74 8.33 17.69
C GLU A 184 6.87 9.54 17.31
N GLU A 185 7.01 10.05 16.09
CA GLU A 185 6.14 11.09 15.54
C GLU A 185 4.70 10.63 15.39
N SER A 186 4.47 9.37 15.01
CA SER A 186 3.13 8.79 14.90
C SER A 186 2.44 8.67 16.26
N LEU A 187 3.19 8.28 17.30
CA LEU A 187 2.70 8.27 18.69
C LEU A 187 2.37 9.68 19.20
N LYS A 188 3.23 10.66 18.92
CA LYS A 188 2.98 12.08 19.27
C LYS A 188 1.74 12.63 18.58
N LYS A 189 1.53 12.30 17.31
CA LYS A 189 0.31 12.68 16.55
C LYS A 189 -0.93 12.03 17.17
N GLU A 190 -0.83 10.79 17.63
CA GLU A 190 -1.95 10.11 18.27
C GLU A 190 -2.30 10.70 19.65
N GLU A 191 -1.31 10.98 20.50
CA GLU A 191 -1.52 11.71 21.75
C GLU A 191 -2.13 13.10 21.52
N THR A 192 -1.71 13.77 20.45
CA THR A 192 -2.23 15.08 20.05
C THR A 192 -3.69 14.97 19.58
N SER A 193 -4.01 13.95 18.78
CA SER A 193 -5.40 13.65 18.37
C SER A 193 -6.30 13.33 19.56
N LYS A 194 -5.80 12.59 20.55
CA LYS A 194 -6.52 12.28 21.79
C LYS A 194 -6.87 13.54 22.58
N LYS A 195 -5.99 14.55 22.57
CA LYS A 195 -6.20 15.84 23.25
C LYS A 195 -7.13 16.78 22.47
N LEU A 196 -6.96 16.87 21.15
CA LEU A 196 -7.67 17.83 20.29
C LEU A 196 -9.06 17.35 19.86
N MET A 197 -9.21 16.04 19.61
CA MET A 197 -10.44 15.43 19.06
C MET A 197 -10.81 14.15 19.84
N PRO A 198 -11.20 14.28 21.12
CA PRO A 198 -11.40 13.13 22.01
C PRO A 198 -12.51 12.19 21.51
N ASP A 199 -13.59 12.75 20.96
CA ASP A 199 -14.75 11.97 20.50
C ASP A 199 -14.42 11.11 19.28
N ALA A 200 -13.72 11.67 18.29
CA ALA A 200 -13.26 10.94 17.11
C ALA A 200 -12.24 9.85 17.48
N TYR A 201 -11.33 10.16 18.41
CA TYR A 201 -10.40 9.19 18.99
C TYR A 201 -11.15 8.05 19.69
N ASN A 202 -12.06 8.37 20.61
CA ASN A 202 -12.83 7.36 21.35
C ASN A 202 -13.67 6.49 20.41
N GLN A 203 -14.25 7.08 19.37
CA GLN A 203 -15.05 6.36 18.38
C GLN A 203 -14.21 5.34 17.60
N LYS A 204 -13.01 5.71 17.11
CA LYS A 204 -12.14 4.75 16.39
C LYS A 204 -11.68 3.59 17.28
N HIS A 205 -11.35 3.87 18.55
CA HIS A 205 -10.96 2.83 19.50
C HIS A 205 -12.14 1.94 19.90
N ALA A 206 -13.34 2.50 20.03
CA ALA A 206 -14.56 1.73 20.27
C ALA A 206 -14.89 0.79 19.09
N ALA A 207 -14.77 1.27 17.84
CA ALA A 207 -14.96 0.44 16.66
C ALA A 207 -13.96 -0.72 16.61
N ALA A 208 -12.68 -0.45 16.84
CA ALA A 208 -11.67 -1.51 16.91
C ALA A 208 -11.96 -2.51 18.03
N LYS A 209 -12.38 -2.04 19.21
CA LYS A 209 -12.76 -2.91 20.32
C LYS A 209 -13.88 -3.87 19.92
N THR A 210 -14.94 -3.37 19.28
CA THR A 210 -16.05 -4.23 18.80
C THR A 210 -15.59 -5.31 17.84
N LEU A 211 -14.71 -4.98 16.88
CA LEU A 211 -14.18 -5.96 15.92
C LEU A 211 -13.25 -6.99 16.59
N ARG A 212 -12.49 -6.60 17.61
CA ARG A 212 -11.66 -7.52 18.41
C ARG A 212 -12.46 -8.48 19.28
N GLU A 213 -13.70 -8.14 19.60
CA GLU A 213 -14.61 -8.99 20.37
C GLU A 213 -15.51 -9.85 19.46
N THR A 214 -15.48 -9.61 18.15
CA THR A 214 -16.26 -10.37 17.16
C THR A 214 -15.52 -11.66 16.80
N VAL A 215 -15.88 -12.76 17.46
CA VAL A 215 -15.27 -14.09 17.23
C VAL A 215 -15.23 -14.42 15.73
N GLY A 216 -14.06 -14.84 15.27
CA GLY A 216 -13.82 -15.19 13.86
C GLY A 216 -13.42 -14.02 12.96
N HIS A 217 -13.69 -12.78 13.34
CA HIS A 217 -13.26 -11.62 12.55
C HIS A 217 -11.73 -11.54 12.47
N PRO A 218 -11.11 -11.07 11.36
CA PRO A 218 -9.66 -10.95 11.26
C PRO A 218 -9.01 -10.18 12.43
N MET A 219 -9.65 -9.08 12.85
CA MET A 219 -9.20 -8.30 14.01
C MET A 219 -9.29 -9.03 15.36
N TYR A 220 -10.24 -9.96 15.53
CA TYR A 220 -10.30 -10.83 16.72
C TYR A 220 -9.08 -11.74 16.78
N ARG A 221 -8.75 -12.40 15.65
CA ARG A 221 -7.57 -13.25 15.54
C ARG A 221 -6.29 -12.46 15.83
N TRP A 222 -6.07 -11.33 15.16
CA TRP A 222 -4.85 -10.55 15.33
C TRP A 222 -4.68 -10.01 16.77
N ALA A 223 -5.78 -9.68 17.46
CA ALA A 223 -5.72 -9.30 18.86
C ALA A 223 -5.28 -10.47 19.76
N LEU A 224 -5.82 -11.67 19.56
CA LEU A 224 -5.41 -12.87 20.28
C LEU A 224 -3.95 -13.26 19.99
N GLU A 225 -3.52 -13.15 18.74
CA GLU A 225 -2.13 -13.37 18.36
C GLU A 225 -1.21 -12.41 19.11
N ASN A 226 -1.56 -11.12 19.17
CA ASN A 226 -0.82 -10.13 19.94
C ASN A 226 -0.75 -10.42 21.45
N GLU A 227 -1.85 -10.90 22.04
CA GLU A 227 -1.86 -11.32 23.45
C GLU A 227 -0.90 -12.49 23.69
N LYS A 228 -0.88 -13.48 22.80
CA LYS A 228 0.03 -14.64 22.88
C LYS A 228 1.48 -14.24 22.66
N ILE A 229 1.76 -13.37 21.68
CA ILE A 229 3.10 -12.84 21.43
C ILE A 229 3.61 -12.10 22.68
N ALA A 230 2.78 -11.21 23.26
CA ALA A 230 3.16 -10.46 24.45
C ALA A 230 3.44 -11.38 25.65
N ALA A 231 2.60 -12.39 25.87
CA ALA A 231 2.82 -13.39 26.92
C ALA A 231 4.15 -14.13 26.72
N LEU A 232 4.44 -14.58 25.50
CA LEU A 232 5.66 -15.31 25.19
C LEU A 232 6.91 -14.43 25.31
N ILE A 233 6.84 -13.16 24.90
CA ILE A 233 7.92 -12.17 25.12
C ILE A 233 8.20 -12.04 26.62
N HIS A 234 7.16 -11.88 27.44
CA HIS A 234 7.31 -11.75 28.89
C HIS A 234 7.91 -13.01 29.54
N GLU A 235 7.50 -14.20 29.10
CA GLU A 235 8.09 -15.46 29.55
C GLU A 235 9.57 -15.56 29.19
N ILE A 236 9.94 -15.24 27.94
CA ILE A 236 11.34 -15.22 27.51
C ILE A 236 12.17 -14.24 28.33
N GLN A 237 11.63 -13.04 28.62
CA GLN A 237 12.30 -12.05 29.46
C GLN A 237 12.54 -12.57 30.89
N GLY A 238 11.54 -13.21 31.50
CA GLY A 238 11.68 -13.82 32.83
C GLY A 238 12.70 -14.97 32.87
N ASP A 239 12.76 -15.76 31.79
CA ASP A 239 13.76 -16.83 31.66
C ASP A 239 15.17 -16.28 31.48
N ILE A 240 15.34 -15.20 30.71
CA ILE A 240 16.61 -14.47 30.59
C ILE A 240 17.11 -14.00 31.97
N GLU A 241 16.24 -13.38 32.77
CA GLU A 241 16.58 -12.91 34.12
C GLU A 241 16.96 -14.05 35.07
N SER A 242 16.33 -15.21 34.89
CA SER A 242 16.54 -16.40 35.70
C SER A 242 17.71 -17.27 35.23
N GLY A 243 18.31 -16.97 34.06
CA GLY A 243 19.36 -17.77 33.43
C GLY A 243 18.88 -19.11 32.87
N ASN A 244 17.60 -19.22 32.53
CA ASN A 244 16.99 -20.40 31.91
C ASN A 244 17.23 -20.43 30.39
N ASP A 245 17.13 -21.62 29.79
CA ASP A 245 17.13 -21.76 28.33
C ASP A 245 15.86 -21.15 27.72
N VAL A 246 16.05 -20.41 26.64
CA VAL A 246 14.99 -19.71 25.90
C VAL A 246 14.81 -20.25 24.48
N GLY A 247 15.64 -21.22 24.05
CA GLY A 247 15.69 -21.68 22.66
C GLY A 247 14.33 -22.14 22.13
N GLU A 248 13.63 -23.02 22.85
CA GLU A 248 12.30 -23.52 22.43
C GLU A 248 11.28 -22.39 22.31
N LYS A 249 11.23 -21.48 23.29
CA LYS A 249 10.31 -20.33 23.30
C LYS A 249 10.64 -19.33 22.19
N LEU A 250 11.92 -19.12 21.89
CA LEU A 250 12.35 -18.29 20.77
C LEU A 250 11.91 -18.88 19.43
N SER A 251 12.08 -20.20 19.25
CA SER A 251 11.60 -20.90 18.06
C SER A 251 10.07 -20.80 17.92
N GLU A 252 9.34 -20.89 19.03
CA GLU A 252 7.89 -20.68 19.04
C GLU A 252 7.51 -19.23 18.69
N LEU A 253 8.21 -18.24 19.24
CA LEU A 253 7.98 -16.81 18.99
C LEU A 253 8.14 -16.46 17.51
N ARG A 254 8.97 -17.19 16.75
CA ARG A 254 9.12 -16.96 15.31
C ARG A 254 7.83 -17.08 14.51
N GLN A 255 6.78 -17.67 15.05
CA GLN A 255 5.45 -17.62 14.44
C GLN A 255 4.97 -16.18 14.20
N ILE A 256 5.48 -15.18 14.92
CA ILE A 256 5.27 -13.74 14.66
C ILE A 256 5.58 -13.34 13.21
N SER A 257 6.49 -14.05 12.55
CA SER A 257 6.84 -13.84 11.14
C SER A 257 5.62 -14.00 10.22
N ILE A 258 4.71 -14.92 10.58
CA ILE A 258 3.49 -15.22 9.83
C ILE A 258 2.45 -14.12 10.07
N HIS A 259 2.30 -13.69 11.33
CA HIS A 259 1.45 -12.55 11.70
C HIS A 259 1.85 -11.28 10.93
N TYR A 260 3.15 -10.98 10.89
CA TYR A 260 3.67 -9.82 10.15
C TYR A 260 3.55 -9.96 8.64
N ALA A 261 3.72 -11.16 8.08
CA ALA A 261 3.48 -11.39 6.65
C ALA A 261 2.00 -11.17 6.30
N GLU A 262 1.08 -11.72 7.08
CA GLU A 262 -0.36 -11.54 6.88
C GLU A 262 -0.76 -10.07 6.96
N LYS A 263 -0.30 -9.36 8.00
CA LYS A 263 -0.50 -7.91 8.17
C LYS A 263 0.08 -7.13 6.99
N GLY A 264 1.32 -7.43 6.60
CA GLY A 264 2.03 -6.79 5.50
C GLY A 264 1.28 -6.91 4.18
N ASP A 265 0.89 -8.13 3.83
CA ASP A 265 0.31 -8.43 2.52
C ASP A 265 -1.18 -8.04 2.42
N LEU A 266 -1.93 -8.12 3.52
CA LEU A 266 -3.38 -7.94 3.51
C LEU A 266 -3.85 -6.54 3.97
N VAL A 267 -3.11 -5.87 4.85
CA VAL A 267 -3.55 -4.61 5.49
C VAL A 267 -2.89 -3.40 4.87
N TYR A 268 -1.55 -3.38 4.79
CA TYR A 268 -0.81 -2.19 4.34
C TYR A 268 -1.14 -1.76 2.90
N PRO A 269 -1.25 -2.66 1.92
CA PRO A 269 -1.66 -2.30 0.57
C PRO A 269 -3.07 -1.67 0.51
N VAL A 270 -4.00 -2.15 1.35
CA VAL A 270 -5.37 -1.61 1.39
C VAL A 270 -5.35 -0.18 1.91
N LEU A 271 -4.65 0.07 3.02
CA LEU A 271 -4.49 1.41 3.60
C LEU A 271 -3.83 2.39 2.61
N LYS A 272 -2.75 1.95 1.95
CA LYS A 272 -2.00 2.78 1.00
C LYS A 272 -2.83 3.13 -0.23
N VAL A 273 -3.45 2.14 -0.87
CA VAL A 273 -4.09 2.33 -2.19
C VAL A 273 -5.49 2.91 -2.08
N ARG A 274 -6.31 2.43 -1.12
CA ARG A 274 -7.73 2.82 -1.04
C ARG A 274 -7.97 4.03 -0.17
N TYR A 275 -7.12 4.22 0.84
CA TYR A 275 -7.30 5.27 1.84
C TYR A 275 -6.21 6.35 1.79
N GLU A 276 -5.19 6.19 0.93
CA GLU A 276 -4.05 7.10 0.83
C GLU A 276 -3.30 7.27 2.17
N ILE A 277 -3.35 6.23 3.02
CA ILE A 277 -2.66 6.16 4.32
C ILE A 277 -1.41 5.28 4.14
N SER A 278 -0.31 5.89 3.67
CA SER A 278 0.96 5.18 3.39
C SER A 278 2.03 5.36 4.47
N GLY A 279 2.10 6.53 5.11
CA GLY A 279 3.22 6.87 6.02
C GLY A 279 3.42 5.88 7.17
N PRO A 280 2.40 5.62 8.01
CA PRO A 280 2.54 4.67 9.12
C PRO A 280 2.74 3.22 8.66
N SER A 281 2.11 2.82 7.54
CA SER A 281 2.16 1.44 7.04
C SER A 281 3.51 1.08 6.43
N ASP A 282 4.11 1.96 5.63
CA ASP A 282 5.44 1.71 5.02
C ASP A 282 6.55 1.61 6.10
N VAL A 283 6.45 2.41 7.17
CA VAL A 283 7.38 2.36 8.31
C VAL A 283 7.20 1.09 9.12
N MET A 284 5.95 0.74 9.47
CA MET A 284 5.70 -0.48 10.24
C MET A 284 6.15 -1.72 9.47
N TRP A 285 5.90 -1.79 8.16
CA TRP A 285 6.35 -2.92 7.33
C TRP A 285 7.88 -3.10 7.38
N THR A 286 8.63 -2.00 7.33
CA THR A 286 10.09 -2.05 7.43
C THR A 286 10.54 -2.60 8.79
N VAL A 287 9.89 -2.16 9.88
CA VAL A 287 10.21 -2.64 11.23
C VAL A 287 9.84 -4.12 11.41
N ASP A 288 8.72 -4.56 10.84
CA ASP A 288 8.30 -5.96 10.86
C ASP A 288 9.32 -6.88 10.19
N ASP A 289 9.79 -6.49 9.00
CA ASP A 289 10.83 -7.22 8.28
C ASP A 289 12.11 -7.34 9.13
N GLU A 290 12.50 -6.26 9.81
CA GLU A 290 13.69 -6.25 10.67
C GLU A 290 13.54 -7.16 11.89
N ILE A 291 12.38 -7.13 12.57
CA ILE A 291 12.11 -8.01 13.71
C ILE A 291 12.16 -9.47 13.26
N ARG A 292 11.51 -9.79 12.13
CA ARG A 292 11.50 -11.14 11.56
C ARG A 292 12.91 -11.62 11.25
N ASP A 293 13.69 -10.82 10.54
CA ASP A 293 15.02 -11.20 10.08
C ASP A 293 15.98 -11.38 11.27
N GLU A 294 15.86 -10.55 12.32
CA GLU A 294 16.68 -10.65 13.53
C GLU A 294 16.31 -11.89 14.37
N LEU A 295 15.02 -12.16 14.59
CA LEU A 295 14.58 -13.39 15.28
C LEU A 295 15.02 -14.65 14.53
N ALA A 296 14.95 -14.63 13.19
CA ALA A 296 15.43 -15.72 12.36
C ALA A 296 16.95 -15.92 12.42
N ALA A 297 17.72 -14.84 12.59
CA ALA A 297 19.16 -14.90 12.77
C ALA A 297 19.54 -15.45 14.16
N LEU A 298 18.86 -15.00 15.22
CA LEU A 298 19.12 -15.45 16.59
C LEU A 298 18.79 -16.93 16.81
N ASP A 299 17.69 -17.42 16.22
CA ASP A 299 17.26 -18.83 16.31
C ASP A 299 18.25 -19.83 15.67
N LYS A 300 19.15 -19.36 14.80
CA LYS A 300 20.19 -20.21 14.20
C LYS A 300 21.44 -20.35 15.07
N ILE A 301 21.57 -19.55 16.12
CA ILE A 301 22.74 -19.53 16.99
C ILE A 301 22.47 -20.44 18.19
N SER A 302 23.39 -21.34 18.49
CA SER A 302 23.27 -22.30 19.60
C SER A 302 24.12 -21.94 20.82
N ASP A 303 24.98 -20.93 20.70
CA ASP A 303 25.85 -20.43 21.77
C ASP A 303 25.39 -19.02 22.17
N TYR A 304 24.88 -18.89 23.39
CA TYR A 304 24.26 -17.66 23.88
C TYR A 304 25.28 -16.83 24.66
N ASP A 305 26.03 -16.01 23.93
CA ASP A 305 26.95 -15.04 24.53
C ASP A 305 26.22 -13.73 24.94
N GLU A 306 26.97 -12.82 25.55
CA GLU A 306 26.44 -11.52 25.99
C GLU A 306 25.91 -10.68 24.82
N GLU A 307 26.53 -10.80 23.64
CA GLU A 307 26.08 -10.09 22.43
C GLU A 307 24.73 -10.63 21.95
N TRP A 308 24.57 -11.94 21.91
CA TRP A 308 23.32 -12.62 21.57
C TRP A 308 22.19 -12.21 22.52
N MET A 309 22.46 -12.18 23.82
CA MET A 309 21.47 -11.78 24.84
C MET A 309 21.03 -10.33 24.67
N ASN A 310 21.97 -9.41 24.41
CA ASN A 310 21.65 -8.00 24.14
C ASN A 310 20.81 -7.82 22.88
N ARG A 311 21.14 -8.57 21.81
CA ARG A 311 20.37 -8.57 20.56
C ARG A 311 18.96 -9.12 20.76
N LEU A 312 18.82 -10.21 21.51
CA LEU A 312 17.52 -10.79 21.85
C LEU A 312 16.66 -9.81 22.64
N GLN A 313 17.19 -9.21 23.71
CA GLN A 313 16.44 -8.21 24.49
C GLN A 313 16.00 -7.02 23.63
N THR A 314 16.86 -6.56 22.73
CA THR A 314 16.55 -5.46 21.81
C THR A 314 15.40 -5.82 20.87
N VAL A 315 15.44 -6.98 20.22
CA VAL A 315 14.37 -7.38 19.29
C VAL A 315 13.05 -7.69 20.01
N LEU A 316 13.09 -8.27 21.22
CA LEU A 316 11.91 -8.50 22.05
C LEU A 316 11.22 -7.18 22.41
N LYS A 317 12.00 -6.17 22.81
CA LYS A 317 11.47 -4.82 23.07
C LYS A 317 10.82 -4.22 21.83
N ARG A 318 11.46 -4.33 20.66
CA ARG A 318 10.90 -3.83 19.40
C ARG A 318 9.60 -4.54 19.01
N ALA A 319 9.50 -5.85 19.25
CA ALA A 319 8.29 -6.62 19.03
C ALA A 319 7.14 -6.18 19.97
N ASP A 320 7.43 -5.96 21.26
CA ASP A 320 6.46 -5.43 22.23
C ASP A 320 5.94 -4.04 21.83
N GLU A 321 6.84 -3.15 21.41
CA GLU A 321 6.46 -1.84 20.87
C GLU A 321 5.58 -1.95 19.61
N MET A 322 5.80 -2.95 18.76
CA MET A 322 4.96 -3.18 17.57
C MET A 322 3.55 -3.61 17.97
N ILE A 323 3.40 -4.47 18.97
CA ILE A 323 2.09 -4.87 19.53
C ILE A 323 1.32 -3.64 20.01
N TYR A 324 2.00 -2.71 20.69
CA TYR A 324 1.39 -1.45 21.11
C TYR A 324 0.90 -0.63 19.90
N LYS A 325 1.73 -0.48 18.86
CA LYS A 325 1.39 0.30 17.66
C LYS A 325 0.22 -0.33 16.91
N GLU A 326 0.18 -1.65 16.80
CA GLU A 326 -0.94 -2.35 16.19
C GLU A 326 -2.23 -2.11 16.96
N ASN A 327 -2.19 -2.31 18.28
CA ASN A 327 -3.35 -2.18 19.15
C ASN A 327 -3.86 -0.75 19.29
N ASN A 328 -3.00 0.27 19.20
CA ASN A 328 -3.41 1.65 19.46
C ASN A 328 -3.50 2.50 18.21
N ILE A 329 -2.69 2.22 17.17
CA ILE A 329 -2.66 2.99 15.93
C ILE A 329 -3.34 2.22 14.79
N LEU A 330 -2.79 1.06 14.42
CA LEU A 330 -3.16 0.37 13.18
C LEU A 330 -4.60 -0.15 13.21
N TYR A 331 -4.97 -0.92 14.24
CA TYR A 331 -6.30 -1.53 14.30
C TYR A 331 -7.42 -0.48 14.38
N PRO A 332 -7.32 0.61 15.17
CA PRO A 332 -8.29 1.71 15.11
C PRO A 332 -8.40 2.37 13.74
N ILE A 333 -7.29 2.57 13.04
CA ILE A 333 -7.32 3.08 11.66
C ILE A 333 -8.05 2.11 10.74
N CYS A 334 -7.76 0.81 10.81
CA CYS A 334 -8.43 -0.20 9.99
C CYS A 334 -9.93 -0.26 10.30
N ALA A 335 -10.31 -0.25 11.57
CA ALA A 335 -11.70 -0.39 12.01
C ALA A 335 -12.65 0.69 11.46
N VAL A 336 -12.16 1.92 11.29
CA VAL A 336 -12.99 3.04 10.78
C VAL A 336 -12.90 3.24 9.27
N ASN A 337 -11.83 2.74 8.65
CA ASN A 337 -11.63 2.91 7.21
C ASN A 337 -12.20 1.74 6.43
N PHE A 338 -11.89 0.50 6.81
CA PHE A 338 -12.17 -0.68 6.00
C PHE A 338 -13.67 -0.97 5.89
N SER A 339 -14.11 -1.26 4.66
CA SER A 339 -15.47 -1.69 4.38
C SER A 339 -15.68 -3.15 4.80
N ARG A 340 -16.94 -3.56 4.90
CA ARG A 340 -17.29 -4.94 5.24
C ARG A 340 -16.79 -5.93 4.19
N GLU A 341 -16.91 -5.57 2.92
CA GLU A 341 -16.42 -6.35 1.78
C GLU A 341 -14.90 -6.48 1.77
N GLU A 342 -14.18 -5.47 2.25
CA GLU A 342 -12.73 -5.55 2.41
C GLU A 342 -12.36 -6.49 3.54
N TRP A 343 -13.06 -6.44 4.68
CA TRP A 343 -12.88 -7.43 5.75
C TRP A 343 -13.16 -8.86 5.29
N TYR A 344 -14.16 -9.06 4.41
CA TYR A 344 -14.40 -10.36 3.80
C TYR A 344 -13.26 -10.80 2.87
N GLY A 345 -12.70 -9.86 2.09
CA GLY A 345 -11.53 -10.14 1.27
C GLY A 345 -10.31 -10.52 2.10
N ILE A 346 -10.04 -9.77 3.17
CA ILE A 346 -8.96 -10.05 4.13
C ILE A 346 -9.17 -11.42 4.77
N TYR A 347 -10.40 -11.72 5.20
CA TYR A 347 -10.77 -13.01 5.78
C TYR A 347 -10.46 -14.17 4.82
N GLU A 348 -10.86 -14.04 3.55
CA GLU A 348 -10.63 -15.09 2.55
C GLU A 348 -9.14 -15.27 2.26
N ASP A 349 -8.41 -14.17 2.04
CA ASP A 349 -6.97 -14.21 1.74
C ASP A 349 -6.13 -14.66 2.95
N ALA A 350 -6.60 -14.43 4.18
CA ALA A 350 -5.94 -14.90 5.41
C ALA A 350 -5.91 -16.44 5.53
N LYS A 351 -6.81 -17.16 4.84
CA LYS A 351 -6.83 -18.64 4.84
C LYS A 351 -5.60 -19.25 4.18
N ASP A 352 -4.89 -18.49 3.35
CA ASP A 352 -3.64 -18.94 2.75
C ASP A 352 -2.46 -18.91 3.74
N TYR A 353 -2.62 -18.33 4.92
CA TYR A 353 -1.59 -18.23 5.96
C TYR A 353 -1.77 -19.34 7.00
N ALA A 354 -0.66 -19.86 7.51
CA ALA A 354 -0.73 -20.85 8.58
C ALA A 354 -1.25 -20.20 9.88
N PRO A 355 -2.05 -20.91 10.70
CA PRO A 355 -2.50 -20.41 11.99
C PRO A 355 -1.31 -20.06 12.89
N VAL A 356 -1.34 -18.87 13.48
CA VAL A 356 -0.30 -18.43 14.42
C VAL A 356 -0.73 -18.85 15.82
N PHE A 357 0.13 -19.59 16.53
CA PHE A 357 -0.12 -20.15 17.86
C PHE A 357 -1.43 -20.96 17.96
N GLY A 358 -1.81 -21.64 16.87
CA GLY A 358 -3.04 -22.43 16.79
C GLY A 358 -4.34 -21.62 16.91
N VAL A 359 -4.30 -20.30 16.69
CA VAL A 359 -5.51 -19.46 16.65
C VAL A 359 -6.21 -19.65 15.30
N GLU A 360 -7.36 -20.31 15.30
CA GLU A 360 -8.18 -20.51 14.10
C GLU A 360 -9.09 -19.30 13.82
N MET A 361 -9.44 -19.11 12.53
CA MET A 361 -10.31 -18.03 12.08
C MET A 361 -11.51 -18.59 11.31
N ILE A 362 -12.68 -18.64 11.95
CA ILE A 362 -13.93 -19.03 11.30
C ILE A 362 -14.94 -17.91 11.49
N TRP A 363 -15.26 -17.21 10.40
CA TRP A 363 -16.25 -16.13 10.40
C TRP A 363 -17.43 -16.53 9.53
N ASP A 364 -18.53 -16.98 10.15
CA ASP A 364 -19.71 -17.49 9.44
C ASP A 364 -20.27 -16.53 8.38
N GLU A 365 -20.18 -15.23 8.66
CA GLU A 365 -20.59 -14.19 7.75
C GLU A 365 -19.66 -14.09 6.54
N ALA A 366 -18.35 -14.14 6.81
CA ALA A 366 -17.24 -14.46 5.90
C ALA A 366 -17.60 -15.53 4.87
N GLU A 367 -17.81 -16.73 5.40
CA GLU A 367 -18.03 -17.94 4.64
C GLU A 367 -19.25 -17.85 3.72
N LYS A 368 -20.35 -17.30 4.22
CA LYS A 368 -21.56 -17.09 3.42
C LYS A 368 -21.31 -16.12 2.27
N TYR A 369 -20.61 -15.01 2.54
CA TYR A 369 -20.28 -14.04 1.50
C TYR A 369 -19.38 -14.64 0.41
N SER A 370 -18.35 -15.40 0.79
CA SER A 370 -17.44 -16.07 -0.14
C SER A 370 -18.18 -17.10 -1.00
N ALA A 371 -19.04 -17.93 -0.41
CA ALA A 371 -19.85 -18.90 -1.14
C ALA A 371 -20.78 -18.23 -2.17
N ASP A 372 -21.48 -17.16 -1.77
CA ASP A 372 -22.36 -16.40 -2.66
C ASP A 372 -21.58 -15.71 -3.79
N LYS A 373 -20.40 -15.17 -3.49
CA LYS A 373 -19.52 -14.54 -4.48
C LYS A 373 -19.03 -15.56 -5.51
N LYS A 374 -18.65 -16.76 -5.06
CA LYS A 374 -18.24 -17.85 -5.94
C LYS A 374 -19.36 -18.27 -6.88
N ALA A 375 -20.57 -18.52 -6.35
CA ALA A 375 -21.73 -18.88 -7.15
C ALA A 375 -22.09 -17.81 -8.20
N ARG A 376 -21.99 -16.51 -7.85
CA ARG A 376 -22.20 -15.41 -8.81
C ARG A 376 -21.12 -15.37 -9.90
N THR A 377 -19.88 -15.66 -9.55
CA THR A 377 -18.75 -15.65 -10.49
C THR A 377 -18.87 -16.82 -11.48
N GLU A 378 -19.18 -18.01 -10.98
CA GLU A 378 -19.46 -19.19 -11.80
C GLU A 378 -20.63 -18.96 -12.77
N ALA A 379 -21.70 -18.30 -12.32
CA ALA A 379 -22.83 -17.94 -13.18
C ALA A 379 -22.51 -16.83 -14.19
N ALA A 380 -21.48 -16.02 -13.95
CA ALA A 380 -21.07 -14.91 -14.83
C ALA A 380 -19.99 -15.32 -15.85
N LEU A 381 -19.32 -16.45 -15.65
CA LEU A 381 -18.38 -17.00 -16.63
C LEU A 381 -19.12 -17.24 -17.96
N SER A 382 -18.65 -16.56 -19.00
CA SER A 382 -19.21 -16.66 -20.34
C SER A 382 -19.01 -18.07 -20.90
N ASP A 383 -20.06 -18.65 -21.47
CA ASP A 383 -20.00 -19.88 -22.26
C ASP A 383 -19.36 -19.66 -23.65
N GLY A 384 -18.70 -18.50 -23.82
CA GLY A 384 -18.04 -18.08 -25.05
C GLY A 384 -16.74 -18.85 -25.31
N GLU A 385 -16.45 -18.99 -26.60
CA GLU A 385 -15.25 -19.65 -27.09
C GLU A 385 -14.15 -18.62 -27.42
N ILE A 386 -12.95 -18.83 -26.89
CA ILE A 386 -11.75 -18.05 -27.17
C ILE A 386 -11.08 -18.66 -28.40
N ILE A 387 -11.00 -17.90 -29.49
CA ILE A 387 -10.33 -18.32 -30.73
C ILE A 387 -8.92 -17.70 -30.78
N LEU A 388 -7.92 -18.56 -30.81
CA LEU A 388 -6.50 -18.21 -30.86
C LEU A 388 -5.89 -18.67 -32.20
N GLY A 389 -4.71 -18.15 -32.53
CA GLY A 389 -4.04 -18.52 -33.78
C GLY A 389 -3.69 -20.02 -33.89
N GLY A 390 -3.58 -20.73 -32.75
CA GLY A 390 -3.25 -22.15 -32.70
C GLY A 390 -4.42 -23.09 -32.38
N GLY A 391 -5.65 -22.58 -32.26
CA GLY A 391 -6.82 -23.38 -31.87
C GLY A 391 -7.87 -22.54 -31.13
N HIS A 392 -8.81 -23.20 -30.47
CA HIS A 392 -9.88 -22.56 -29.71
C HIS A 392 -10.18 -23.34 -28.43
N MET A 393 -10.71 -22.66 -27.42
CA MET A 393 -11.11 -23.26 -26.13
C MET A 393 -12.15 -22.40 -25.44
N THR A 394 -12.98 -22.98 -24.58
CA THR A 394 -13.91 -22.21 -23.74
C THR A 394 -13.16 -21.53 -22.59
N VAL A 395 -13.77 -20.51 -21.95
CA VAL A 395 -13.17 -19.86 -20.77
C VAL A 395 -12.86 -20.87 -19.65
N PRO A 396 -13.77 -21.81 -19.27
CA PRO A 396 -13.46 -22.83 -18.27
C PRO A 396 -12.30 -23.75 -18.66
N GLN A 397 -12.13 -24.06 -19.95
CA GLN A 397 -11.01 -24.87 -20.43
C GLN A 397 -9.68 -24.13 -20.30
N LEU A 398 -9.66 -22.83 -20.61
CA LEU A 398 -8.45 -22.00 -20.45
C LEU A 398 -8.05 -21.89 -18.99
N GLU A 399 -9.02 -21.63 -18.10
CA GLU A 399 -8.79 -21.56 -16.65
C GLU A 399 -8.25 -22.89 -16.11
N ALA A 400 -8.90 -24.01 -16.44
CA ALA A 400 -8.45 -25.34 -16.04
C ALA A 400 -7.03 -25.65 -16.56
N LEU A 401 -6.72 -25.25 -17.80
CA LEU A 401 -5.38 -25.42 -18.37
C LEU A 401 -4.33 -24.66 -17.56
N LEU A 402 -4.57 -23.36 -17.27
CA LEU A 402 -3.63 -22.52 -16.52
C LEU A 402 -3.44 -23.02 -15.07
N ASN A 403 -4.49 -23.58 -14.46
CA ASN A 403 -4.43 -24.16 -13.11
C ASN A 403 -3.77 -25.55 -13.09
N THR A 404 -3.69 -26.25 -14.22
CA THR A 404 -3.06 -27.58 -14.32
C THR A 404 -1.53 -27.50 -14.49
N LEU A 405 -1.01 -26.39 -15.00
CA LEU A 405 0.43 -26.22 -15.18
C LEU A 405 1.14 -26.25 -13.81
N PRO A 406 2.26 -26.98 -13.65
CA PRO A 406 2.98 -27.12 -12.37
C PRO A 406 3.84 -25.88 -12.07
N ILE A 407 3.24 -24.70 -12.24
CA ILE A 407 3.87 -23.39 -12.05
C ILE A 407 2.84 -22.41 -11.50
N GLU A 408 3.32 -21.46 -10.71
CA GLU A 408 2.53 -20.28 -10.33
C GLU A 408 2.64 -19.25 -11.44
N ILE A 409 1.52 -18.67 -11.85
CA ILE A 409 1.43 -17.70 -12.93
C ILE A 409 0.78 -16.45 -12.38
N THR A 410 1.47 -15.33 -12.51
CA THR A 410 0.95 -13.98 -12.27
C THR A 410 1.03 -13.18 -13.56
N PHE A 411 -0.04 -12.46 -13.90
CA PHE A 411 -0.03 -11.54 -15.03
C PHE A 411 -0.33 -10.10 -14.58
N VAL A 412 0.55 -9.19 -14.99
CA VAL A 412 0.46 -7.74 -14.80
C VAL A 412 0.32 -7.09 -16.17
N ASP A 413 -0.68 -6.23 -16.36
CA ASP A 413 -0.91 -5.59 -17.65
C ASP A 413 0.09 -4.46 -17.97
N ASP A 414 -0.06 -3.85 -19.15
CA ASP A 414 0.75 -2.75 -19.64
C ASP A 414 0.67 -1.47 -18.79
N ASN A 415 -0.39 -1.34 -17.99
CA ASN A 415 -0.63 -0.27 -17.03
C ASN A 415 -0.13 -0.61 -15.61
N ASN A 416 0.67 -1.67 -15.47
CA ASN A 416 1.21 -2.17 -14.19
C ASN A 416 0.14 -2.69 -13.22
N ILE A 417 -1.03 -3.11 -13.72
CA ILE A 417 -2.13 -3.61 -12.88
C ILE A 417 -2.09 -5.13 -12.80
N ASN A 418 -2.16 -5.69 -11.59
CA ASN A 418 -2.32 -7.13 -11.39
C ASN A 418 -3.69 -7.57 -11.94
N ARG A 419 -3.70 -8.45 -12.94
CA ARG A 419 -4.95 -8.89 -13.61
C ARG A 419 -5.32 -10.33 -13.33
N PHE A 420 -4.33 -11.18 -13.10
CA PHE A 420 -4.58 -12.61 -12.99
C PHE A 420 -3.52 -13.31 -12.14
N PHE A 421 -3.98 -14.25 -11.33
CA PHE A 421 -3.18 -15.29 -10.70
C PHE A 421 -3.85 -16.62 -11.03
N ASN A 422 -3.11 -17.64 -11.43
CA ASN A 422 -3.70 -18.98 -11.52
C ASN A 422 -4.03 -19.51 -10.12
N GLU A 423 -5.00 -20.38 -9.99
CA GLU A 423 -5.41 -20.94 -8.70
C GLU A 423 -4.39 -21.97 -8.15
N GLY A 424 -4.64 -22.45 -6.93
CA GLY A 424 -3.86 -23.48 -6.27
C GLY A 424 -2.77 -22.96 -5.34
N PRO A 425 -2.07 -23.87 -4.63
CA PRO A 425 -1.09 -23.51 -3.61
C PRO A 425 0.02 -22.60 -4.17
N LYS A 426 0.34 -21.53 -3.44
CA LYS A 426 1.41 -20.60 -3.78
C LYS A 426 2.51 -20.55 -2.73
N VAL A 427 3.75 -20.54 -3.20
CA VAL A 427 4.98 -20.27 -2.45
C VAL A 427 5.10 -18.79 -2.15
N PHE A 428 4.66 -17.93 -3.06
CA PHE A 428 4.50 -16.50 -2.82
C PHE A 428 3.02 -16.18 -2.76
N LYS A 429 2.56 -15.66 -1.62
CA LYS A 429 1.13 -15.39 -1.43
C LYS A 429 0.64 -14.38 -2.47
N ARG A 430 -0.57 -14.60 -2.97
CA ARG A 430 -1.23 -13.78 -3.99
C ARG A 430 -2.63 -13.45 -3.50
N PRO A 431 -2.76 -12.48 -2.57
CA PRO A 431 -4.06 -12.07 -2.06
C PRO A 431 -4.99 -11.73 -3.23
N GLN A 432 -6.19 -12.28 -3.28
CA GLN A 432 -7.19 -11.95 -4.31
C GLN A 432 -7.54 -10.47 -4.26
N MET A 433 -7.43 -9.86 -3.09
CA MET A 433 -7.54 -8.42 -2.92
C MET A 433 -6.55 -7.63 -3.77
N ALA A 434 -5.40 -8.18 -4.17
CA ALA A 434 -4.40 -7.52 -5.00
C ALA A 434 -4.78 -7.40 -6.49
N ILE A 435 -5.79 -8.16 -6.95
CA ILE A 435 -6.33 -8.02 -8.30
C ILE A 435 -6.87 -6.60 -8.51
N ASP A 436 -6.63 -6.09 -9.71
CA ASP A 436 -6.97 -4.74 -10.16
C ASP A 436 -6.28 -3.61 -9.37
N ARG A 437 -5.16 -3.91 -8.71
CA ARG A 437 -4.27 -2.91 -8.10
C ARG A 437 -2.95 -2.81 -8.85
N GLU A 438 -2.31 -1.65 -8.70
CA GLU A 438 -0.95 -1.45 -9.19
C GLU A 438 0.01 -2.39 -8.47
N VAL A 439 0.82 -3.13 -9.23
CA VAL A 439 1.72 -4.18 -8.73
C VAL A 439 2.69 -3.68 -7.65
N PHE A 440 3.12 -2.43 -7.75
CA PHE A 440 4.07 -1.82 -6.82
C PHE A 440 3.50 -1.72 -5.40
N SER A 441 2.20 -1.51 -5.27
CA SER A 441 1.54 -1.41 -3.96
C SER A 441 1.46 -2.73 -3.19
N CYS A 442 1.71 -3.85 -3.86
CA CYS A 442 1.67 -5.19 -3.29
C CYS A 442 3.04 -5.67 -2.79
N HIS A 443 4.07 -4.82 -2.88
CA HIS A 443 5.44 -5.18 -2.51
C HIS A 443 5.95 -4.23 -1.43
N PRO A 444 6.81 -4.71 -0.51
CA PRO A 444 7.47 -3.84 0.45
C PRO A 444 8.38 -2.82 -0.28
N PRO A 445 8.64 -1.64 0.31
CA PRO A 445 9.37 -0.56 -0.35
C PRO A 445 10.74 -0.98 -0.95
N LYS A 446 11.45 -1.90 -0.29
CA LYS A 446 12.75 -2.42 -0.75
C LYS A 446 12.65 -3.19 -2.07
N ILE A 447 11.54 -3.89 -2.31
CA ILE A 447 11.32 -4.74 -3.48
C ILE A 447 10.61 -3.94 -4.59
N GLU A 448 9.78 -2.97 -4.22
CA GLU A 448 9.06 -2.10 -5.15
C GLU A 448 9.96 -1.50 -6.24
N ALA A 449 11.10 -0.93 -5.84
CA ALA A 449 12.06 -0.31 -6.76
C ALA A 449 12.63 -1.29 -7.79
N MET A 450 12.88 -2.53 -7.38
CA MET A 450 13.37 -3.58 -8.27
C MET A 450 12.30 -3.99 -9.28
N VAL A 451 11.05 -4.14 -8.84
CA VAL A 451 9.92 -4.47 -9.72
C VAL A 451 9.72 -3.36 -10.77
N ARG A 452 9.77 -2.09 -10.36
CA ARG A 452 9.71 -0.94 -11.28
C ARG A 452 10.78 -1.02 -12.36
N ALA A 453 12.03 -1.24 -11.97
CA ALA A 453 13.15 -1.34 -12.90
C ALA A 453 12.97 -2.49 -13.92
N ILE A 454 12.51 -3.67 -13.47
CA ILE A 454 12.25 -4.82 -14.34
C ILE A 454 11.16 -4.49 -15.37
N LEU A 455 10.03 -3.90 -14.93
CA LEU A 455 8.93 -3.56 -15.83
C LEU A 455 9.32 -2.48 -16.85
N ASP A 456 10.12 -1.49 -16.44
CA ASP A 456 10.62 -0.47 -17.35
C ASP A 456 11.63 -1.01 -18.36
N ASP A 457 12.49 -1.96 -17.96
CA ASP A 457 13.38 -2.65 -18.89
C ASP A 457 12.59 -3.43 -19.96
N PHE A 458 11.51 -4.10 -19.56
CA PHE A 458 10.63 -4.82 -20.49
C PHE A 458 9.87 -3.87 -21.41
N ARG A 459 9.28 -2.81 -20.87
CA ARG A 459 8.55 -1.81 -21.65
C ARG A 459 9.43 -1.15 -22.70
N ASN A 460 10.71 -0.90 -22.38
CA ASN A 460 11.67 -0.24 -23.27
C ASN A 460 12.49 -1.20 -24.14
N ASN A 461 12.10 -2.49 -24.24
CA ASN A 461 12.82 -3.52 -25.02
C ASN A 461 14.30 -3.69 -24.65
N LYS A 462 14.69 -3.36 -23.41
CA LYS A 462 16.07 -3.58 -22.94
C LYS A 462 16.32 -5.04 -22.62
N ARG A 463 15.29 -5.75 -22.16
CA ARG A 463 15.29 -7.18 -21.82
C ARG A 463 13.93 -7.78 -22.12
N ASP A 464 13.88 -9.10 -22.29
CA ASP A 464 12.63 -9.86 -22.44
C ASP A 464 12.38 -10.85 -21.31
N ARG A 465 13.42 -11.15 -20.51
CA ARG A 465 13.30 -12.04 -19.35
C ARG A 465 14.28 -11.67 -18.24
N VAL A 466 13.89 -11.93 -17.00
CA VAL A 466 14.73 -11.87 -15.80
C VAL A 466 14.49 -13.13 -14.97
N PRO A 467 15.44 -14.09 -14.96
CA PRO A 467 15.39 -15.25 -14.07
C PRO A 467 16.01 -14.91 -12.71
N VAL A 468 15.36 -15.35 -11.64
CA VAL A 468 15.82 -15.23 -10.25
C VAL A 468 15.78 -16.62 -9.63
N TRP A 469 16.95 -17.13 -9.27
CA TRP A 469 17.10 -18.39 -8.56
C TRP A 469 17.14 -18.12 -7.07
N MET A 470 16.36 -18.87 -6.30
CA MET A 470 16.31 -18.70 -4.86
C MET A 470 15.97 -19.99 -4.15
N GLU A 471 16.28 -20.05 -2.86
CA GLU A 471 15.88 -21.13 -1.98
C GLU A 471 14.82 -20.63 -1.00
N LYS A 472 13.75 -21.40 -0.83
CA LYS A 472 12.69 -21.09 0.14
C LYS A 472 12.24 -22.38 0.81
N ASN A 473 12.17 -22.38 2.14
CA ASN A 473 11.83 -23.56 2.94
C ASN A 473 12.66 -24.81 2.58
N GLY A 474 13.96 -24.62 2.31
CA GLY A 474 14.89 -25.71 1.94
C GLY A 474 14.73 -26.26 0.53
N LYS A 475 13.91 -25.62 -0.33
CA LYS A 475 13.68 -26.03 -1.71
C LYS A 475 14.15 -24.98 -2.71
N PRO A 476 14.74 -25.38 -3.85
CA PRO A 476 15.14 -24.46 -4.90
C PRO A 476 13.93 -24.07 -5.76
N PHE A 477 13.79 -22.77 -6.03
CA PHE A 477 12.77 -22.20 -6.91
C PHE A 477 13.41 -21.35 -8.00
N LEU A 478 12.78 -21.37 -9.18
CA LEU A 478 13.06 -20.44 -10.26
C LEU A 478 11.87 -19.50 -10.44
N VAL A 479 12.09 -18.22 -10.16
CA VAL A 479 11.14 -17.15 -10.48
C VAL A 479 11.58 -16.50 -11.78
N THR A 480 10.71 -16.47 -12.79
CA THR A 480 11.02 -15.90 -14.10
C THR A 480 10.01 -14.82 -14.44
N TYR A 481 10.49 -13.59 -14.57
CA TYR A 481 9.71 -12.48 -15.12
C TYR A 481 9.93 -12.41 -16.63
N MET A 482 8.88 -12.29 -17.43
CA MET A 482 8.94 -12.24 -18.89
C MET A 482 8.04 -11.16 -19.46
N ALA A 483 8.56 -10.41 -20.44
CA ALA A 483 7.79 -9.43 -21.18
C ALA A 483 6.77 -10.14 -22.10
N VAL A 484 5.48 -9.82 -21.95
CA VAL A 484 4.42 -10.27 -22.83
C VAL A 484 4.29 -9.25 -23.97
N ARG A 485 4.47 -9.69 -25.22
CA ARG A 485 4.40 -8.82 -26.40
C ARG A 485 3.44 -9.35 -27.44
N ASP A 486 2.80 -8.46 -28.19
CA ASP A 486 1.97 -8.83 -29.34
C ASP A 486 2.84 -9.21 -30.57
N LYS A 487 2.18 -9.63 -31.67
CA LYS A 487 2.86 -9.99 -32.93
C LYS A 487 3.65 -8.84 -33.57
N LYS A 488 3.42 -7.58 -33.17
CA LYS A 488 4.12 -6.40 -33.65
C LYS A 488 5.26 -5.98 -32.70
N GLY A 489 5.46 -6.71 -31.60
CA GLY A 489 6.46 -6.40 -30.57
C GLY A 489 5.98 -5.37 -29.54
N ASN A 490 4.72 -4.97 -29.55
CA ASN A 490 4.19 -4.04 -28.55
C ASN A 490 4.09 -4.75 -27.20
N TYR A 491 4.56 -4.09 -26.14
CA TYR A 491 4.45 -4.58 -24.78
C TYR A 491 2.99 -4.61 -24.32
N LEU A 492 2.50 -5.77 -23.88
CA LEU A 492 1.15 -5.99 -23.38
C LEU A 492 1.11 -6.18 -21.85
N GLY A 493 2.26 -6.34 -21.21
CA GLY A 493 2.36 -6.64 -19.80
C GLY A 493 3.53 -7.56 -19.47
N THR A 494 3.55 -8.06 -18.25
CA THR A 494 4.56 -8.97 -17.73
C THR A 494 3.89 -10.19 -17.14
N VAL A 495 4.45 -11.37 -17.43
CA VAL A 495 4.13 -12.60 -16.73
C VAL A 495 5.27 -12.92 -15.76
N GLU A 496 4.91 -13.23 -14.53
CA GLU A 496 5.79 -13.86 -13.54
C GLU A 496 5.43 -15.33 -13.44
N VAL A 497 6.44 -16.19 -13.51
CA VAL A 497 6.31 -17.64 -13.37
C VAL A 497 7.17 -18.12 -12.22
N VAL A 498 6.60 -18.85 -11.27
CA VAL A 498 7.35 -19.50 -10.17
C VAL A 498 7.28 -21.00 -10.35
N GLN A 499 8.44 -21.66 -10.33
CA GLN A 499 8.54 -23.11 -10.49
C GLN A 499 9.37 -23.72 -9.36
N ASP A 500 8.86 -24.77 -8.73
CA ASP A 500 9.64 -25.65 -7.85
C ASP A 500 10.64 -26.43 -8.72
N MET A 501 11.93 -26.24 -8.45
CA MET A 501 13.02 -26.86 -9.22
C MET A 501 13.60 -28.09 -8.52
N GLN A 502 13.00 -28.53 -7.41
CA GLN A 502 13.45 -29.71 -6.67
C GLN A 502 13.49 -30.96 -7.55
N PHE A 503 12.48 -31.15 -8.42
CA PHE A 503 12.44 -32.27 -9.36
C PHE A 503 13.65 -32.30 -10.31
N ALA A 504 14.13 -31.13 -10.73
CA ALA A 504 15.27 -31.01 -11.63
C ALA A 504 16.57 -31.29 -10.87
N LYS A 505 16.70 -30.75 -9.65
CA LYS A 505 17.86 -31.00 -8.77
C LYS A 505 18.02 -32.49 -8.51
N GLU A 506 16.94 -33.16 -8.10
CA GLU A 506 16.95 -34.61 -7.82
C GLU A 506 17.28 -35.46 -9.06
N HIS A 507 16.83 -35.05 -10.25
CA HIS A 507 17.11 -35.77 -11.49
C HIS A 507 18.60 -35.77 -11.85
N PHE A 508 19.33 -34.68 -11.58
CA PHE A 508 20.74 -34.53 -11.92
C PHE A 508 21.71 -34.91 -10.80
N GLU A 509 21.21 -35.20 -9.59
CA GLU A 509 22.00 -35.77 -8.49
C GLU A 509 22.06 -37.32 -8.53
N GLN A 510 21.20 -37.95 -9.35
CA GLN A 510 21.24 -39.39 -9.68
C GLN A 510 22.22 -39.67 -10.82
#